data_AF-A0A7Z9SBX9-F1
#
_entry.id   AF-A0A7Z9SBX9-F1
#
_cell.length_a   1.000
_cell.length_b   1.000
_cell.length_c   1.000
_cell.angle_alpha   90.00
_cell.angle_beta   90.00
_cell.angle_gamma   90.00
#
_symmetry.space_group_name_H-M   'P 1'
#
loop_
_entity.id
_entity.type
_entity.pdbx_description
1 polymer ?
#
loop_
_entity_poly.entity_id
_entity_poly.type
_entity_poly.pdbx_seq_one_letter_code
_entity_poly.pdbx_strand_id
1 'polypeptide(L)'
;QPPFTSFDSITVYFSYMEDEAGLSTVDIAYTYVTPLLGDYNLDSSLSFVDLDTLVKKWKGKDYNFELAPVTGEAPHFVSTPDSKFDIEDGMAFVRMWSWYQKTYGEITKDTAAVGRPLEMIQNDNDLWIILDKHIHTGQIQFSYEIGESPIQFDPRQNKSGELFITNQNPEKGFSILEFARTGEVVEDTFSMKLENGIQDIGIYYKLIDGTKKIVQKGTINVNGSILPTKVALYPAYPNPFNPITTIRFDIPEVEMRLIATLHIYDIRGRLVETLVNGRLLPGTYSVKWQADGFASGMYFARLRYGKEMKTQKILLLK
;
A
#
# COMPACT_ATOMS: atom_id res chain seq x y z
N GLN A 1 -33.46 19.02 -17.57
CA GLN A 1 -32.35 18.59 -16.71
C GLN A 1 -32.73 17.24 -16.14
N PRO A 2 -31.80 16.26 -16.07
CA PRO A 2 -32.05 15.04 -15.30
C PRO A 2 -32.46 15.45 -13.88
N PRO A 3 -33.52 14.86 -13.30
CA PRO A 3 -34.04 15.34 -12.01
C PRO A 3 -33.08 15.07 -10.84
N PHE A 4 -32.13 14.16 -11.01
CA PHE A 4 -31.24 13.71 -9.93
C PHE A 4 -29.78 14.01 -10.24
N THR A 5 -29.08 14.48 -9.22
CA THR A 5 -27.63 14.72 -9.23
C THR A 5 -26.92 13.52 -8.60
N SER A 6 -25.59 13.49 -8.67
CA SER A 6 -24.83 12.44 -8.01
C SER A 6 -25.15 12.37 -6.50
N PHE A 7 -25.24 11.15 -5.96
CA PHE A 7 -25.51 10.91 -4.53
C PHE A 7 -26.80 11.56 -3.98
N ASP A 8 -27.77 11.89 -4.82
CA ASP A 8 -29.10 12.32 -4.38
C ASP A 8 -29.92 11.13 -3.85
N SER A 9 -31.00 11.41 -3.11
CA SER A 9 -31.83 10.38 -2.48
C SER A 9 -33.28 10.44 -2.94
N ILE A 10 -33.84 9.27 -3.22
CA ILE A 10 -35.25 9.07 -3.56
C ILE A 10 -35.87 8.25 -2.43
N THR A 11 -36.77 8.86 -1.67
CA THR A 11 -37.50 8.17 -0.61
C THR A 11 -38.92 7.84 -1.08
N VAL A 12 -39.26 6.56 -1.09
CA VAL A 12 -40.58 6.05 -1.41
C VAL A 12 -41.29 5.67 -0.11
N TYR A 13 -42.39 6.35 0.18
CA TYR A 13 -43.24 6.07 1.33
C TYR A 13 -44.39 5.15 0.93
N PHE A 14 -44.57 4.08 1.68
CA PHE A 14 -45.72 3.19 1.62
C PHE A 14 -46.52 3.40 2.90
N SER A 15 -47.50 4.31 2.82
CA SER A 15 -48.45 4.54 3.90
C SER A 15 -49.73 3.76 3.63
N TYR A 16 -50.39 3.32 4.71
CA TYR A 16 -51.70 2.66 4.63
C TYR A 16 -51.77 1.41 3.74
N MET A 17 -50.77 0.51 3.81
CA MET A 17 -50.93 -0.80 3.16
C MET A 17 -51.80 -1.70 4.03
N GLU A 18 -52.87 -2.22 3.43
CA GLU A 18 -53.79 -3.19 4.02
C GLU A 18 -53.74 -4.47 3.19
N ASP A 19 -53.58 -5.62 3.84
CA ASP A 19 -53.64 -6.92 3.15
C ASP A 19 -55.08 -7.37 2.87
N GLU A 20 -55.25 -8.48 2.13
CA GLU A 20 -56.59 -9.02 1.82
C GLU A 20 -57.38 -9.52 3.04
N ALA A 21 -56.71 -9.66 4.21
CA ALA A 21 -57.32 -10.02 5.47
C ALA A 21 -57.72 -8.79 6.31
N GLY A 22 -57.49 -7.58 5.81
CA GLY A 22 -57.82 -6.33 6.50
C GLY A 22 -56.77 -5.90 7.54
N LEU A 23 -55.56 -6.47 7.49
CA LEU A 23 -54.47 -6.09 8.38
C LEU A 23 -53.66 -4.97 7.75
N SER A 24 -53.59 -3.84 8.46
CA SER A 24 -52.78 -2.69 8.05
C SER A 24 -51.36 -2.77 8.61
N THR A 25 -50.36 -2.40 7.80
CA THR A 25 -48.98 -2.19 8.25
C THR A 25 -48.77 -0.79 8.85
N VAL A 26 -47.69 -0.62 9.61
CA VAL A 26 -47.11 0.70 9.90
C VAL A 26 -46.49 1.26 8.63
N ASP A 27 -46.57 2.58 8.42
CA ASP A 27 -45.90 3.29 7.33
C ASP A 27 -44.44 2.85 7.21
N ILE A 28 -44.06 2.37 6.01
CA ILE A 28 -42.69 1.99 5.69
C ILE A 28 -42.14 2.93 4.64
N ALA A 29 -40.85 3.26 4.73
CA ALA A 29 -40.17 4.10 3.76
C ALA A 29 -38.89 3.40 3.29
N TYR A 30 -38.62 3.48 1.99
CA TYR A 30 -37.39 3.01 1.38
C TYR A 30 -36.68 4.18 0.73
N THR A 31 -35.44 4.43 1.14
CA THR A 31 -34.58 5.46 0.55
C THR A 31 -33.55 4.82 -0.35
N TYR A 32 -33.52 5.25 -1.60
CA TYR A 32 -32.56 4.85 -2.61
C TYR A 32 -31.61 6.02 -2.88
N VAL A 33 -30.31 5.78 -2.92
CA VAL A 33 -29.32 6.80 -3.23
C VAL A 33 -28.86 6.58 -4.67
N THR A 34 -28.79 7.65 -5.47
CA THR A 34 -28.23 7.57 -6.82
C THR A 34 -26.72 7.32 -6.75
N PRO A 35 -26.12 6.60 -7.71
CA PRO A 35 -24.68 6.33 -7.70
C PRO A 35 -23.82 7.58 -7.61
N LEU A 36 -22.62 7.42 -7.04
CA LEU A 36 -21.61 8.48 -7.02
C LEU A 36 -21.08 8.73 -8.43
N LEU A 37 -20.97 9.99 -8.83
CA LEU A 37 -20.27 10.35 -10.06
C LEU A 37 -18.81 9.87 -9.98
N GLY A 38 -18.41 9.02 -10.92
CA GLY A 38 -17.08 8.41 -10.97
C GLY A 38 -16.97 7.04 -10.31
N ASP A 39 -18.03 6.52 -9.67
CA ASP A 39 -18.10 5.13 -9.22
C ASP A 39 -18.49 4.26 -10.43
N TYR A 40 -17.50 3.64 -11.06
CA TYR A 40 -17.69 2.94 -12.33
C TYR A 40 -18.11 1.48 -12.15
N ASN A 41 -17.81 0.89 -10.99
CA ASN A 41 -18.17 -0.49 -10.69
C ASN A 41 -19.46 -0.60 -9.86
N LEU A 42 -20.05 0.53 -9.45
CA LEU A 42 -21.29 0.66 -8.69
C LEU A 42 -21.22 -0.03 -7.33
N ASP A 43 -20.04 -0.06 -6.70
CA ASP A 43 -19.85 -0.63 -5.37
C ASP A 43 -20.08 0.39 -4.24
N SER A 44 -20.54 1.60 -4.59
CA SER A 44 -20.78 2.73 -3.67
C SER A 44 -19.51 3.30 -3.03
N SER A 45 -18.33 2.97 -3.57
CA SER A 45 -17.04 3.50 -3.15
C SER A 45 -16.37 4.26 -4.29
N LEU A 46 -15.60 5.30 -3.97
CA LEU A 46 -14.68 5.92 -4.92
C LEU A 46 -13.25 5.50 -4.56
N SER A 47 -12.73 4.54 -5.30
CA SER A 47 -11.47 3.86 -5.00
C SER A 47 -10.47 3.90 -6.16
N PHE A 48 -9.28 3.37 -5.91
CA PHE A 48 -8.27 3.18 -6.95
C PHE A 48 -8.74 2.29 -8.12
N VAL A 49 -9.78 1.46 -7.94
CA VAL A 49 -10.39 0.65 -9.02
C VAL A 49 -11.14 1.55 -10.01
N ASP A 50 -11.81 2.57 -9.51
CA ASP A 50 -12.52 3.56 -10.31
C ASP A 50 -11.54 4.50 -11.00
N LEU A 51 -10.48 4.89 -10.28
CA LEU A 51 -9.36 5.64 -10.84
C LEU A 51 -8.69 4.90 -12.01
N ASP A 52 -8.45 3.59 -11.87
CA ASP A 52 -7.93 2.74 -12.95
C ASP A 52 -8.87 2.73 -14.16
N THR A 53 -10.18 2.69 -13.92
CA THR A 53 -11.18 2.75 -14.98
C THR A 53 -11.14 4.10 -15.70
N LEU A 54 -11.20 5.23 -14.96
CA LEU A 54 -11.08 6.57 -15.52
C LEU A 54 -9.85 6.69 -16.42
N VAL A 55 -8.67 6.36 -15.91
CA VAL A 55 -7.40 6.55 -16.61
C VAL A 55 -7.30 5.67 -17.87
N LYS A 56 -7.81 4.43 -17.82
CA LYS A 56 -7.86 3.54 -18.99
C LYS A 56 -8.83 4.07 -20.05
N LYS A 57 -10.00 4.53 -19.64
CA LYS A 57 -11.06 5.04 -20.54
C LYS A 57 -10.69 6.37 -21.16
N TRP A 58 -10.06 7.24 -20.39
CA TRP A 58 -9.47 8.48 -20.88
C TRP A 58 -8.44 8.20 -21.97
N LYS A 59 -7.46 7.32 -21.72
CA LYS A 59 -6.46 6.98 -22.74
C LYS A 59 -7.08 6.35 -23.99
N GLY A 60 -8.11 5.53 -23.81
CA GLY A 60 -8.87 4.92 -24.89
C GLY A 60 -9.82 5.88 -25.63
N LYS A 61 -10.03 7.10 -25.11
CA LYS A 61 -11.03 8.07 -25.57
C LYS A 61 -12.44 7.47 -25.64
N ASP A 62 -12.81 6.68 -24.64
CA ASP A 62 -14.13 6.06 -24.54
C ASP A 62 -15.10 7.01 -23.82
N TYR A 63 -15.67 7.96 -24.57
CA TYR A 63 -16.50 9.06 -24.07
C TYR A 63 -17.76 8.62 -23.31
N ASN A 64 -18.12 7.33 -23.30
CA ASN A 64 -19.21 6.83 -22.44
C ASN A 64 -18.87 6.90 -20.94
N PHE A 65 -17.61 7.14 -20.60
CA PHE A 65 -17.10 7.21 -19.23
C PHE A 65 -16.68 8.64 -18.84
N GLU A 66 -17.03 9.63 -19.65
CA GLU A 66 -16.78 11.04 -19.35
C GLU A 66 -17.55 11.49 -18.10
N LEU A 67 -16.92 12.32 -17.28
CA LEU A 67 -17.50 12.81 -16.03
C LEU A 67 -17.84 14.29 -16.09
N ALA A 68 -17.17 15.04 -16.96
CA ALA A 68 -17.24 16.49 -17.00
C ALA A 68 -17.67 17.02 -18.37
N PRO A 69 -17.97 18.32 -18.53
CA PRO A 69 -18.08 19.36 -17.50
C PRO A 69 -19.05 19.01 -16.37
N VAL A 70 -18.78 19.51 -15.16
CA VAL A 70 -19.68 19.38 -13.99
C VAL A 70 -20.08 20.74 -13.43
N THR A 71 -21.30 20.82 -12.89
CA THR A 71 -21.79 21.96 -12.10
C THR A 71 -22.23 21.51 -10.71
N GLY A 72 -22.30 22.44 -9.76
CA GLY A 72 -22.61 22.16 -8.35
C GLY A 72 -21.35 21.85 -7.52
N GLU A 73 -21.55 21.18 -6.38
CA GLU A 73 -20.50 20.79 -5.43
C GLU A 73 -20.58 19.29 -5.14
N ALA A 74 -19.45 18.67 -4.83
CA ALA A 74 -19.41 17.27 -4.41
C ALA A 74 -20.20 17.09 -3.09
N PRO A 75 -21.03 16.04 -2.96
CA PRO A 75 -21.15 14.90 -3.87
C PRO A 75 -22.20 15.06 -4.98
N HIS A 76 -22.89 16.20 -5.04
CA HIS A 76 -24.09 16.46 -5.84
C HIS A 76 -23.80 17.12 -7.18
N PHE A 77 -22.74 16.69 -7.86
CA PHE A 77 -22.43 17.19 -9.20
C PHE A 77 -23.52 16.83 -10.20
N VAL A 78 -23.77 17.76 -11.11
CA VAL A 78 -24.52 17.55 -12.35
C VAL A 78 -23.51 17.49 -13.49
N SER A 79 -23.36 16.32 -14.09
CA SER A 79 -22.47 16.08 -15.23
C SER A 79 -23.19 16.39 -16.55
N THR A 80 -22.50 17.07 -17.46
CA THR A 80 -22.94 17.35 -18.83
C THR A 80 -21.84 17.02 -19.83
N PRO A 81 -21.57 15.73 -20.12
CA PRO A 81 -20.51 15.28 -21.02
C PRO A 81 -20.52 15.99 -22.37
N ASP A 82 -19.35 16.43 -22.84
CA ASP A 82 -19.13 17.18 -24.08
C ASP A 82 -18.35 16.41 -25.16
N SER A 83 -18.17 15.10 -24.95
CA SER A 83 -17.39 14.19 -25.80
C SER A 83 -15.91 14.56 -25.87
N LYS A 84 -15.38 15.13 -24.79
CA LYS A 84 -13.94 15.29 -24.59
C LYS A 84 -13.53 14.52 -23.35
N PHE A 85 -12.27 14.14 -23.34
CA PHE A 85 -11.66 13.53 -22.17
C PHE A 85 -10.46 14.40 -21.84
N ASP A 86 -10.65 15.31 -20.88
CA ASP A 86 -9.68 16.36 -20.56
C ASP A 86 -9.57 16.62 -19.06
N ILE A 87 -8.86 17.69 -18.69
CA ILE A 87 -8.55 17.98 -17.30
C ILE A 87 -9.80 18.17 -16.43
N GLU A 88 -10.94 18.55 -17.01
CA GLU A 88 -12.18 18.71 -16.28
C GLU A 88 -12.69 17.36 -15.73
N ASP A 89 -12.53 16.26 -16.48
CA ASP A 89 -12.90 14.92 -16.03
C ASP A 89 -12.06 14.47 -14.84
N GLY A 90 -10.75 14.70 -14.94
CA GLY A 90 -9.81 14.43 -13.86
C GLY A 90 -10.17 15.24 -12.61
N MET A 91 -10.49 16.53 -12.77
CA MET A 91 -10.90 17.39 -11.67
C MET A 91 -12.23 16.97 -11.05
N ALA A 92 -13.22 16.58 -11.85
CA ALA A 92 -14.50 16.07 -11.36
C ALA A 92 -14.29 14.81 -10.51
N PHE A 93 -13.52 13.85 -11.00
CA PHE A 93 -13.17 12.63 -10.24
C PHE A 93 -12.44 12.97 -8.94
N VAL A 94 -11.39 13.78 -8.99
CA VAL A 94 -10.58 14.12 -7.82
C VAL A 94 -11.41 14.86 -6.75
N ARG A 95 -12.34 15.75 -7.16
CA ARG A 95 -13.24 16.43 -6.21
C ARG A 95 -14.21 15.44 -5.55
N MET A 96 -14.81 14.54 -6.32
CA MET A 96 -15.68 13.48 -5.80
C MET A 96 -14.92 12.54 -4.86
N TRP A 97 -13.76 12.05 -5.29
CA TRP A 97 -12.89 11.18 -4.52
C TRP A 97 -12.43 11.86 -3.22
N SER A 98 -11.99 13.12 -3.27
CA SER A 98 -11.58 13.85 -2.07
C SER A 98 -12.72 14.02 -1.07
N TRP A 99 -13.95 14.28 -1.55
CA TRP A 99 -15.13 14.31 -0.69
C TRP A 99 -15.41 12.93 -0.07
N TYR A 100 -15.28 11.85 -0.86
CA TYR A 100 -15.49 10.49 -0.39
C TYR A 100 -14.48 10.09 0.68
N GLN A 101 -13.18 10.36 0.48
CA GLN A 101 -12.14 10.07 1.47
C GLN A 101 -12.36 10.86 2.77
N LYS A 102 -12.73 12.14 2.66
CA LYS A 102 -13.07 12.95 3.84
C LYS A 102 -14.26 12.37 4.62
N THR A 103 -15.29 11.92 3.91
CA THR A 103 -16.55 11.44 4.51
C THR A 103 -16.41 10.02 5.04
N TYR A 104 -16.04 9.07 4.17
CA TYR A 104 -16.05 7.63 4.42
C TYR A 104 -14.65 7.00 4.52
N GLY A 105 -13.60 7.71 4.12
CA GLY A 105 -12.25 7.17 4.12
C GLY A 105 -11.80 6.71 5.51
N GLU A 106 -11.19 5.52 5.53
CA GLU A 106 -10.62 4.85 6.69
C GLU A 106 -9.51 3.87 6.27
N ILE A 107 -8.69 3.42 7.24
CA ILE A 107 -7.69 2.36 7.00
C ILE A 107 -8.39 1.02 6.79
N THR A 108 -8.14 0.39 5.65
CA THR A 108 -8.56 -0.99 5.39
C THR A 108 -7.59 -1.96 6.06
N LYS A 109 -7.97 -2.48 7.23
CA LYS A 109 -7.14 -3.40 8.05
C LYS A 109 -7.15 -4.84 7.53
N ASP A 110 -6.84 -5.01 6.25
CA ASP A 110 -6.70 -6.33 5.65
C ASP A 110 -5.23 -6.77 5.67
N THR A 111 -4.89 -7.64 6.63
CA THR A 111 -3.51 -8.04 6.93
C THR A 111 -3.01 -9.20 6.07
N ALA A 112 -3.85 -9.75 5.17
CA ALA A 112 -3.45 -10.86 4.32
C ALA A 112 -2.36 -10.42 3.32
N ALA A 113 -1.22 -11.09 3.37
CA ALA A 113 -0.10 -10.84 2.48
C ALA A 113 -0.28 -11.59 1.15
N VAL A 114 -0.05 -10.90 0.03
CA VAL A 114 -0.03 -11.47 -1.32
C VAL A 114 1.23 -10.98 -2.02
N GLY A 115 1.94 -11.89 -2.71
CA GLY A 115 3.15 -11.55 -3.44
C GLY A 115 4.34 -11.20 -2.55
N ARG A 116 5.30 -10.46 -3.11
CA ARG A 116 6.44 -9.94 -2.33
C ARG A 116 6.03 -8.70 -1.53
N PRO A 117 6.71 -8.40 -0.42
CA PRO A 117 6.54 -7.15 0.31
C PRO A 117 6.77 -5.92 -0.57
N LEU A 118 6.14 -4.80 -0.22
CA LEU A 118 6.38 -3.51 -0.85
C LEU A 118 7.87 -3.15 -0.75
N GLU A 119 8.48 -2.81 -1.88
CA GLU A 119 9.87 -2.36 -1.92
C GLU A 119 9.94 -0.88 -1.53
N MET A 120 10.73 -0.57 -0.50
CA MET A 120 10.84 0.79 0.04
C MET A 120 12.26 1.13 0.45
N ILE A 121 12.60 2.40 0.34
CA ILE A 121 13.81 3.03 0.83
C ILE A 121 13.37 3.97 1.93
N GLN A 122 14.10 4.01 3.04
CA GLN A 122 13.78 4.87 4.17
C GLN A 122 15.07 5.56 4.60
N ASN A 123 15.02 6.87 4.82
CA ASN A 123 16.02 7.72 5.46
C ASN A 123 15.33 8.50 6.59
N ASP A 124 16.08 9.13 7.50
CA ASP A 124 15.59 9.79 8.72
C ASP A 124 14.23 10.52 8.57
N ASN A 125 14.04 11.28 7.48
CA ASN A 125 12.81 12.04 7.21
C ASN A 125 12.13 11.69 5.87
N ASP A 126 12.70 10.81 5.07
CA ASP A 126 12.24 10.54 3.71
C ASP A 126 11.90 9.05 3.56
N LEU A 127 10.74 8.76 2.97
CA LEU A 127 10.37 7.42 2.57
C LEU A 127 10.19 7.41 1.05
N TRP A 128 10.85 6.49 0.36
CA TRP A 128 10.62 6.22 -1.05
C TRP A 128 9.99 4.85 -1.21
N ILE A 129 8.97 4.77 -2.06
CA ILE A 129 8.33 3.51 -2.42
C ILE A 129 8.63 3.23 -3.89
N ILE A 130 9.05 2.00 -4.16
CA ILE A 130 9.42 1.54 -5.49
C ILE A 130 8.26 0.71 -6.06
N LEU A 131 7.68 1.19 -7.15
CA LEU A 131 6.66 0.49 -7.92
C LEU A 131 7.32 -0.21 -9.12
N ASP A 132 7.23 -1.53 -9.13
CA ASP A 132 7.62 -2.37 -10.26
C ASP A 132 6.76 -2.08 -11.51
N LYS A 133 7.34 -2.33 -12.70
CA LYS A 133 6.72 -2.19 -14.02
C LYS A 133 5.42 -2.98 -14.25
N HIS A 134 5.16 -4.05 -13.49
CA HIS A 134 3.96 -4.87 -13.60
C HIS A 134 2.77 -4.30 -12.80
N ILE A 135 3.01 -3.30 -11.94
CA ILE A 135 1.95 -2.70 -11.12
C ILE A 135 1.27 -1.61 -11.95
N HIS A 136 -0.02 -1.71 -12.22
CA HIS A 136 -0.74 -0.69 -12.98
C HIS A 136 -1.51 0.26 -12.07
N THR A 137 -2.11 -0.26 -11.00
CA THR A 137 -2.93 0.55 -10.10
C THR A 137 -2.80 0.05 -8.68
N GLY A 138 -3.08 0.91 -7.71
CA GLY A 138 -3.08 0.50 -6.32
C GLY A 138 -3.45 1.61 -5.37
N GLN A 139 -3.60 1.19 -4.13
CA GLN A 139 -3.78 2.04 -2.96
C GLN A 139 -2.68 1.75 -1.96
N ILE A 140 -2.16 2.81 -1.35
CA ILE A 140 -1.24 2.76 -0.23
C ILE A 140 -1.74 3.73 0.84
N GLN A 141 -2.03 3.22 2.03
CA GLN A 141 -2.50 3.97 3.17
C GLN A 141 -1.43 3.99 4.26
N PHE A 142 -1.28 5.14 4.90
CA PHE A 142 -0.32 5.41 5.96
C PHE A 142 -1.10 5.77 7.20
N SER A 143 -1.00 4.95 8.25
CA SER A 143 -1.60 5.16 9.55
C SER A 143 -0.56 5.72 10.50
N TYR A 144 -0.93 6.74 11.27
CA TYR A 144 -0.10 7.41 12.27
C TYR A 144 -0.97 7.84 13.46
N GLU A 145 -0.36 8.26 14.57
CA GLU A 145 -1.13 8.71 15.73
C GLU A 145 -1.90 10.01 15.43
N ILE A 146 -3.11 10.13 15.97
CA ILE A 146 -3.92 11.34 15.81
C ILE A 146 -3.21 12.50 16.53
N GLY A 147 -3.02 13.61 15.81
CA GLY A 147 -2.28 14.77 16.29
C GLY A 147 -0.84 14.86 15.77
N GLU A 148 -0.34 13.80 15.10
CA GLU A 148 0.91 13.88 14.34
C GLU A 148 0.72 14.64 13.01
N SER A 149 1.83 15.18 12.48
CA SER A 149 1.85 15.76 11.13
C SER A 149 1.47 14.70 10.10
N PRO A 150 0.54 15.00 9.16
CA PRO A 150 0.21 14.07 8.10
C PRO A 150 1.39 13.86 7.15
N ILE A 151 1.36 12.75 6.42
CA ILE A 151 2.38 12.43 5.44
C ILE A 151 2.34 13.47 4.31
N GLN A 152 3.49 14.12 4.07
CA GLN A 152 3.63 15.08 2.98
C GLN A 152 4.15 14.36 1.75
N PHE A 153 3.31 14.26 0.72
CA PHE A 153 3.70 13.67 -0.56
C PHE A 153 4.44 14.72 -1.38
N ASP A 154 5.59 14.34 -1.97
CA ASP A 154 6.31 15.26 -2.83
C ASP A 154 5.47 15.58 -4.08
N PRO A 155 5.39 16.88 -4.48
CA PRO A 155 4.66 17.25 -5.69
C PRO A 155 5.21 16.52 -6.91
N ARG A 156 4.38 15.70 -7.54
CA ARG A 156 4.70 15.01 -8.79
C ARG A 156 3.91 15.58 -9.96
N GLN A 157 4.58 15.78 -11.08
CA GLN A 157 3.87 15.98 -12.34
C GLN A 157 3.42 14.61 -12.85
N ASN A 158 2.11 14.46 -13.00
CA ASN A 158 1.55 13.27 -13.61
C ASN A 158 1.94 13.21 -15.08
N LYS A 159 2.53 12.07 -15.49
CA LYS A 159 2.91 11.81 -16.87
C LYS A 159 1.66 11.42 -17.67
N SER A 160 1.76 11.47 -19.00
CA SER A 160 0.68 11.00 -19.87
C SER A 160 0.36 9.53 -19.57
N GLY A 161 -0.93 9.24 -19.31
CA GLY A 161 -1.38 7.88 -18.96
C GLY A 161 -1.15 7.48 -17.51
N GLU A 162 -0.88 8.44 -16.63
CA GLU A 162 -0.72 8.20 -15.19
C GLU A 162 -1.52 9.24 -14.40
N LEU A 163 -2.12 8.81 -13.29
CA LEU A 163 -2.75 9.71 -12.33
C LEU A 163 -2.44 9.20 -10.93
N PHE A 164 -1.89 10.09 -10.11
CA PHE A 164 -1.60 9.86 -8.69
C PHE A 164 -2.34 10.91 -7.89
N ILE A 165 -3.09 10.46 -6.90
CA ILE A 165 -3.95 11.30 -6.07
C ILE A 165 -3.71 10.96 -4.61
N THR A 166 -3.72 11.99 -3.78
CA THR A 166 -3.39 11.89 -2.36
C THR A 166 -4.43 12.61 -1.53
N ASN A 167 -4.69 12.11 -0.34
CA ASN A 167 -5.56 12.78 0.63
C ASN A 167 -5.02 12.57 2.04
N GLN A 168 -4.94 13.66 2.80
CA GLN A 168 -4.52 13.64 4.20
C GLN A 168 -5.74 13.80 5.11
N ASN A 169 -5.92 12.88 6.05
CA ASN A 169 -6.95 12.92 7.09
C ASN A 169 -6.30 12.90 8.47
N PRO A 170 -5.63 13.99 8.89
CA PRO A 170 -4.96 14.04 10.20
C PRO A 170 -5.92 13.82 11.37
N GLU A 171 -7.16 14.29 11.26
CA GLU A 171 -8.24 14.06 12.25
C GLU A 171 -8.59 12.58 12.43
N LYS A 172 -8.33 11.76 11.42
CA LYS A 172 -8.57 10.30 11.41
C LYS A 172 -7.26 9.49 11.55
N GLY A 173 -6.10 10.14 11.68
CA GLY A 173 -4.81 9.48 11.81
C GLY A 173 -4.35 8.70 10.58
N PHE A 174 -4.74 9.14 9.36
CA PHE A 174 -4.23 8.50 8.15
C PHE A 174 -4.06 9.43 6.95
N SER A 175 -3.15 9.03 6.06
CA SER A 175 -2.99 9.58 4.72
C SER A 175 -3.13 8.46 3.69
N ILE A 176 -3.64 8.76 2.51
CA ILE A 176 -3.86 7.78 1.43
C ILE A 176 -3.26 8.29 0.13
N LEU A 177 -2.64 7.37 -0.61
CA LEU A 177 -2.21 7.52 -1.98
C LEU A 177 -2.93 6.47 -2.83
N GLU A 178 -3.56 6.92 -3.91
CA GLU A 178 -4.09 6.05 -4.95
C GLU A 178 -3.49 6.43 -6.29
N PHE A 179 -3.31 5.44 -7.15
CA PHE A 179 -2.73 5.68 -8.46
C PHE A 179 -3.23 4.71 -9.52
N ALA A 180 -3.17 5.17 -10.76
CA ALA A 180 -3.38 4.37 -11.95
C ALA A 180 -2.38 4.75 -13.04
N ARG A 181 -1.87 3.75 -13.75
CA ARG A 181 -0.86 3.84 -14.81
C ARG A 181 -1.28 2.95 -15.98
N THR A 182 -1.19 3.49 -17.20
CA THR A 182 -1.59 2.78 -18.42
C THR A 182 -0.60 2.95 -19.56
N GLY A 183 -0.46 1.92 -20.41
CA GLY A 183 0.55 1.85 -21.46
C GLY A 183 1.81 1.12 -21.03
N GLU A 184 2.95 1.57 -21.55
CA GLU A 184 4.26 1.06 -21.18
C GLU A 184 4.65 1.58 -19.80
N VAL A 185 4.30 0.79 -18.78
CA VAL A 185 4.65 1.10 -17.38
C VAL A 185 6.10 0.69 -17.14
N VAL A 186 6.87 1.61 -16.57
CA VAL A 186 8.26 1.38 -16.14
C VAL A 186 8.34 1.33 -14.62
N GLU A 187 9.49 0.90 -14.09
CA GLU A 187 9.78 1.08 -12.67
C GLU A 187 9.69 2.57 -12.32
N ASP A 188 8.96 2.89 -11.27
CA ASP A 188 8.76 4.26 -10.80
C ASP A 188 9.00 4.32 -9.29
N THR A 189 9.53 5.44 -8.82
CA THR A 189 9.79 5.67 -7.40
C THR A 189 9.13 6.97 -7.03
N PHE A 190 8.34 6.97 -5.96
CA PHE A 190 7.80 8.20 -5.40
C PHE A 190 8.27 8.36 -3.95
N SER A 191 8.53 9.60 -3.57
CA SER A 191 9.02 10.01 -2.27
C SER A 191 7.97 10.76 -1.47
N MET A 192 8.13 10.71 -0.17
CA MET A 192 7.33 11.45 0.79
C MET A 192 8.20 11.86 1.97
N LYS A 193 7.83 13.00 2.53
CA LYS A 193 8.49 13.60 3.69
C LYS A 193 7.67 13.42 4.94
N LEU A 194 8.39 13.14 6.00
CA LEU A 194 7.90 12.97 7.35
C LEU A 194 8.42 14.15 8.16
N GLU A 195 7.58 15.16 8.39
CA GLU A 195 7.99 16.45 8.97
C GLU A 195 8.68 16.29 10.32
N ASN A 196 8.22 15.33 11.13
CA ASN A 196 8.74 15.08 12.48
C ASN A 196 9.68 13.86 12.53
N GLY A 197 10.20 13.44 11.39
CA GLY A 197 10.93 12.19 11.24
C GLY A 197 10.01 10.98 11.32
N ILE A 198 10.61 9.80 11.30
CA ILE A 198 9.87 8.54 11.28
C ILE A 198 9.35 8.23 12.68
N GLN A 199 8.03 8.29 12.84
CA GLN A 199 7.31 7.74 13.98
C GLN A 199 6.77 6.35 13.62
N ASP A 200 6.05 5.69 14.52
CA ASP A 200 5.46 4.38 14.24
C ASP A 200 4.34 4.53 13.19
N ILE A 201 4.68 4.31 11.93
CA ILE A 201 3.79 4.44 10.77
C ILE A 201 3.39 3.05 10.28
N GLY A 202 2.09 2.78 10.28
CA GLY A 202 1.53 1.58 9.66
C GLY A 202 1.23 1.82 8.18
N ILE A 203 1.88 1.09 7.29
CA ILE A 203 1.63 1.11 5.85
C ILE A 203 0.73 -0.08 5.48
N TYR A 204 -0.36 0.19 4.77
CA TYR A 204 -1.28 -0.82 4.23
C TYR A 204 -1.35 -0.62 2.73
N TYR A 205 -1.12 -1.66 1.95
CA TYR A 205 -1.07 -1.53 0.49
C TYR A 205 -1.80 -2.66 -0.22
N LYS A 206 -2.38 -2.32 -1.38
CA LYS A 206 -3.02 -3.24 -2.32
C LYS A 206 -2.71 -2.79 -3.73
N LEU A 207 -1.90 -3.58 -4.44
CA LEU A 207 -1.38 -3.27 -5.77
C LEU A 207 -1.83 -4.34 -6.77
N ILE A 208 -2.26 -3.87 -7.93
CA ILE A 208 -2.92 -4.64 -8.97
C ILE A 208 -2.16 -4.48 -10.28
N ASP A 209 -2.04 -5.57 -11.04
CA ASP A 209 -1.43 -5.56 -12.36
C ASP A 209 -2.38 -5.13 -13.49
N GLY A 210 -1.88 -5.08 -14.73
CA GLY A 210 -2.68 -4.71 -15.89
C GLY A 210 -3.88 -5.62 -16.16
N THR A 211 -3.92 -6.83 -15.58
CA THR A 211 -4.99 -7.83 -15.73
C THR A 211 -6.04 -7.77 -14.63
N LYS A 212 -6.00 -6.75 -13.77
CA LYS A 212 -6.84 -6.60 -12.58
C LYS A 212 -6.58 -7.64 -11.47
N LYS A 213 -5.44 -8.34 -11.52
CA LYS A 213 -5.05 -9.29 -10.48
C LYS A 213 -4.26 -8.58 -9.38
N ILE A 214 -4.60 -8.85 -8.12
CA ILE A 214 -3.79 -8.42 -6.97
C ILE A 214 -2.45 -9.14 -7.02
N VAL A 215 -1.36 -8.38 -7.16
CA VAL A 215 0.00 -8.91 -7.26
C VAL A 215 0.84 -8.63 -6.03
N GLN A 216 0.54 -7.57 -5.29
CA GLN A 216 1.16 -7.27 -4.01
C GLN A 216 0.12 -6.71 -3.05
N LYS A 217 0.09 -7.21 -1.84
CA LYS A 217 -0.77 -6.71 -0.77
C LYS A 217 -0.16 -7.04 0.57
N GLY A 218 -0.29 -6.16 1.54
CA GLY A 218 0.12 -6.46 2.90
C GLY A 218 0.19 -5.23 3.79
N THR A 219 0.83 -5.42 4.93
CA THR A 219 1.11 -4.37 5.90
C THR A 219 2.61 -4.33 6.23
N ILE A 220 3.12 -3.12 6.45
CA ILE A 220 4.49 -2.86 6.92
C ILE A 220 4.39 -1.85 8.05
N ASN A 221 5.07 -2.09 9.17
CA ASN A 221 5.27 -1.06 10.18
C ASN A 221 6.65 -0.45 9.96
N VAL A 222 6.68 0.87 9.83
CA VAL A 222 7.91 1.67 9.75
C VAL A 222 8.05 2.35 11.09
N ASN A 223 9.15 2.10 11.78
CA ASN A 223 9.39 2.63 13.11
C ASN A 223 10.61 3.56 13.04
N GLY A 224 10.64 4.58 13.90
CA GLY A 224 11.73 5.54 14.04
C GLY A 224 13.04 4.98 14.55
N SER A 225 13.19 3.66 14.62
CA SER A 225 14.43 3.01 14.99
C SER A 225 15.51 3.39 13.97
N ILE A 226 16.58 4.02 14.47
CA ILE A 226 17.80 4.38 13.73
C ILE A 226 18.16 3.23 12.81
N LEU A 227 17.98 3.42 11.49
CA LEU A 227 18.35 2.41 10.53
C LEU A 227 19.87 2.19 10.64
N PRO A 228 20.33 0.93 10.52
CA PRO A 228 21.75 0.68 10.53
C PRO A 228 22.44 1.45 9.40
N THR A 229 23.53 2.13 9.70
CA THR A 229 24.34 2.83 8.68
C THR A 229 25.39 1.93 8.05
N LYS A 230 25.58 0.72 8.59
CA LYS A 230 26.58 -0.26 8.14
C LYS A 230 26.08 -1.69 8.28
N VAL A 231 26.62 -2.58 7.43
CA VAL A 231 26.44 -4.03 7.58
C VAL A 231 27.05 -4.49 8.90
N ALA A 232 26.25 -5.11 9.76
CA ALA A 232 26.70 -5.69 11.02
C ALA A 232 26.19 -7.12 11.19
N LEU A 233 26.99 -7.95 11.85
CA LEU A 233 26.60 -9.30 12.26
C LEU A 233 26.89 -9.41 13.76
N TYR A 234 25.84 -9.56 14.56
CA TYR A 234 25.93 -9.56 16.01
C TYR A 234 26.24 -10.96 16.54
N PRO A 235 26.89 -11.08 17.72
CA PRO A 235 27.08 -12.35 18.38
C PRO A 235 25.77 -13.12 18.48
N ALA A 236 25.78 -14.38 18.03
CA ALA A 236 24.64 -15.26 18.14
C ALA A 236 24.32 -15.52 19.62
N TYR A 237 23.03 -15.59 19.97
CA TYR A 237 22.59 -15.87 21.33
C TYR A 237 21.45 -16.90 21.37
N PRO A 238 21.54 -17.93 22.22
CA PRO A 238 22.71 -18.28 23.05
C PRO A 238 23.92 -18.73 22.20
N ASN A 239 25.14 -18.60 22.71
CA ASN A 239 26.35 -19.20 22.12
C ASN A 239 27.40 -19.41 23.23
N PRO A 240 27.75 -20.66 23.60
CA PRO A 240 27.34 -21.92 22.97
C PRO A 240 25.83 -22.19 23.06
N PHE A 241 25.28 -22.99 22.15
CA PHE A 241 23.83 -23.23 22.03
C PHE A 241 23.47 -24.71 21.89
N ASN A 242 22.23 -25.07 22.23
CA ASN A 242 21.66 -26.41 22.05
C ASN A 242 20.13 -26.33 21.89
N PRO A 243 19.51 -26.80 20.79
CA PRO A 243 20.04 -26.86 19.43
C PRO A 243 19.71 -25.56 18.64
N ILE A 244 19.16 -24.55 19.31
CA ILE A 244 18.68 -23.31 18.66
C ILE A 244 19.52 -22.11 19.12
N THR A 245 19.96 -21.30 18.16
CA THR A 245 20.52 -19.96 18.41
C THR A 245 19.83 -18.92 17.54
N THR A 246 19.80 -17.67 18.02
CA THR A 246 19.34 -16.53 17.23
C THR A 246 20.54 -15.76 16.69
N ILE A 247 20.54 -15.49 15.39
CA ILE A 247 21.57 -14.71 14.69
C ILE A 247 20.93 -13.38 14.28
N ARG A 248 21.44 -12.29 14.85
CA ARG A 248 20.99 -10.93 14.54
C ARG A 248 21.98 -10.25 13.60
N PHE A 249 21.49 -9.51 12.62
CA PHE A 249 22.32 -8.75 11.69
C PHE A 249 21.62 -7.50 11.17
N ASP A 250 22.41 -6.58 10.65
CA ASP A 250 21.94 -5.31 10.09
C ASP A 250 22.21 -5.23 8.60
N ILE A 251 21.21 -4.76 7.86
CA ILE A 251 21.34 -4.33 6.47
C ILE A 251 21.29 -2.80 6.47
N PRO A 252 22.31 -2.15 5.89
CA PRO A 252 22.37 -0.71 5.94
C PRO A 252 21.36 -0.04 5.01
N GLU A 253 21.08 1.23 5.28
CA GLU A 253 20.26 2.09 4.44
C GLU A 253 20.82 2.29 3.01
N VAL A 254 22.12 2.08 2.84
CA VAL A 254 22.78 2.25 1.54
C VAL A 254 22.68 0.97 0.68
N GLU A 255 22.35 1.16 -0.61
CA GLU A 255 22.46 0.16 -1.69
C GLU A 255 21.46 -1.01 -1.69
N MET A 256 20.16 -0.71 -1.62
CA MET A 256 19.04 -1.69 -1.50
C MET A 256 18.84 -2.67 -2.67
N ARG A 257 19.63 -2.55 -3.75
CA ARG A 257 19.59 -3.47 -4.90
C ARG A 257 20.44 -4.73 -4.67
N LEU A 258 21.21 -4.78 -3.59
CA LEU A 258 22.12 -5.87 -3.29
C LEU A 258 21.38 -7.06 -2.66
N ILE A 259 21.89 -8.26 -2.94
CA ILE A 259 21.40 -9.49 -2.33
C ILE A 259 22.15 -9.70 -1.01
N ALA A 260 21.39 -9.91 0.06
CA ALA A 260 21.90 -10.36 1.34
C ALA A 260 21.90 -11.90 1.39
N THR A 261 23.02 -12.50 1.78
CA THR A 261 23.09 -13.93 2.06
C THR A 261 23.63 -14.18 3.46
N LEU A 262 22.92 -14.99 4.25
CA LEU A 262 23.39 -15.51 5.53
C LEU A 262 23.55 -17.02 5.42
N HIS A 263 24.79 -17.48 5.49
CA HIS A 263 25.17 -18.87 5.31
C HIS A 263 25.85 -19.42 6.56
N ILE A 264 25.65 -20.70 6.85
CA ILE A 264 26.36 -21.44 7.89
C ILE A 264 27.38 -22.36 7.24
N TYR A 265 28.61 -22.36 7.74
CA TYR A 265 29.72 -23.20 7.29
C TYR A 265 30.27 -24.05 8.44
N ASP A 266 30.74 -25.26 8.13
CA ASP A 266 31.50 -26.08 9.08
C ASP A 266 32.99 -25.68 9.16
N ILE A 267 33.76 -26.33 10.03
CA ILE A 267 35.20 -26.08 10.20
C ILE A 267 36.04 -26.34 8.95
N ARG A 268 35.52 -27.10 7.98
CA ARG A 268 36.18 -27.40 6.70
C ARG A 268 35.79 -26.39 5.62
N GLY A 269 34.97 -25.39 5.95
CA GLY A 269 34.47 -24.38 5.02
C GLY A 269 33.35 -24.88 4.11
N ARG A 270 32.72 -26.03 4.41
CA ARG A 270 31.57 -26.52 3.63
C ARG A 270 30.33 -25.75 4.04
N LEU A 271 29.56 -25.27 3.06
CA LEU A 271 28.24 -24.67 3.28
C LEU A 271 27.31 -25.76 3.81
N VAL A 272 26.83 -25.61 5.03
CA VAL A 272 25.91 -26.56 5.66
C VAL A 272 24.45 -26.10 5.55
N GLU A 273 24.22 -24.79 5.57
CA GLU A 273 22.85 -24.24 5.52
C GLU A 273 22.83 -22.81 4.99
N THR A 274 21.71 -22.44 4.35
CA THR A 274 21.41 -21.07 3.91
C THR A 274 20.21 -20.57 4.67
N LEU A 275 20.42 -19.57 5.53
CA LEU A 275 19.38 -18.99 6.38
C LEU A 275 18.68 -17.79 5.72
N VAL A 276 19.42 -17.05 4.88
CA VAL A 276 18.90 -15.91 4.13
C VAL A 276 19.55 -15.91 2.74
N ASN A 277 18.76 -15.70 1.70
CA ASN A 277 19.23 -15.47 0.34
C ASN A 277 18.21 -14.65 -0.45
N GLY A 278 18.37 -13.33 -0.46
CA GLY A 278 17.43 -12.45 -1.14
C GLY A 278 17.72 -10.97 -0.94
N ARG A 279 16.88 -10.13 -1.55
CA ARG A 279 16.88 -8.69 -1.29
C ARG A 279 16.20 -8.44 0.05
N LEU A 280 16.87 -7.67 0.90
CA LEU A 280 16.34 -7.25 2.20
C LEU A 280 16.29 -5.72 2.22
N LEU A 281 15.25 -5.18 2.84
CA LEU A 281 15.16 -3.75 3.12
C LEU A 281 16.22 -3.39 4.19
N PRO A 282 16.62 -2.11 4.31
CA PRO A 282 17.41 -1.67 5.45
C PRO A 282 16.73 -2.02 6.77
N GLY A 283 17.53 -2.36 7.78
CA GLY A 283 17.02 -2.64 9.10
C GLY A 283 17.77 -3.76 9.80
N THR A 284 17.32 -4.05 11.02
CA THR A 284 17.86 -5.11 11.87
C THR A 284 16.99 -6.36 11.74
N TYR A 285 17.64 -7.47 11.39
CA TYR A 285 17.02 -8.78 11.19
C TYR A 285 17.46 -9.75 12.28
N SER A 286 16.57 -10.69 12.59
CA SER A 286 16.81 -11.76 13.57
C SER A 286 16.33 -13.09 13.00
N VAL A 287 17.26 -14.03 12.79
CA VAL A 287 16.98 -15.34 12.20
C VAL A 287 17.40 -16.43 13.17
N LYS A 288 16.52 -17.41 13.40
CA LYS A 288 16.81 -18.57 14.23
C LYS A 288 17.47 -19.66 13.39
N TRP A 289 18.57 -20.20 13.88
CA TRP A 289 19.18 -21.41 13.34
C TRP A 289 18.83 -22.60 14.24
N GLN A 290 18.12 -23.59 13.70
CA GLN A 290 17.76 -24.83 14.39
C GLN A 290 18.67 -25.96 13.91
N ALA A 291 19.62 -26.35 14.74
CA ALA A 291 20.73 -27.21 14.32
C ALA A 291 20.58 -28.69 14.71
N ASP A 292 19.34 -29.18 14.88
CA ASP A 292 19.05 -30.55 15.35
C ASP A 292 19.74 -31.64 14.51
N GLY A 293 19.79 -31.44 13.20
CA GLY A 293 20.38 -32.36 12.23
C GLY A 293 21.92 -32.32 12.13
N PHE A 294 22.59 -31.43 12.86
CA PHE A 294 24.04 -31.25 12.75
C PHE A 294 24.80 -31.81 13.98
N ALA A 295 26.08 -32.12 13.80
CA ALA A 295 26.94 -32.64 14.86
C ALA A 295 27.43 -31.51 15.77
N SER A 296 27.62 -31.80 17.07
CA SER A 296 28.25 -30.86 18.01
C SER A 296 29.61 -30.43 17.50
N GLY A 297 29.93 -29.15 17.62
CA GLY A 297 31.14 -28.60 17.06
C GLY A 297 31.04 -27.13 16.70
N MET A 298 32.11 -26.65 16.08
CA MET A 298 32.25 -25.25 15.70
C MET A 298 31.74 -25.02 14.29
N TYR A 299 30.99 -23.94 14.11
CA TYR A 299 30.45 -23.47 12.85
C TYR A 299 30.73 -21.98 12.67
N PHE A 300 30.57 -21.49 11.44
CA PHE A 300 30.73 -20.09 11.08
C PHE A 300 29.48 -19.58 10.38
N ALA A 301 28.82 -18.59 10.98
CA ALA A 301 27.78 -17.83 10.30
C ALA A 301 28.44 -16.68 9.53
N ARG A 302 28.14 -16.59 8.23
CA ARG A 302 28.70 -15.58 7.32
C ARG A 302 27.58 -14.82 6.65
N LEU A 303 27.54 -13.52 6.92
CA LEU A 303 26.70 -12.55 6.25
C LEU A 303 27.48 -11.91 5.10
N ARG A 304 26.88 -11.84 3.92
CA ARG A 304 27.39 -11.08 2.78
C ARG A 304 26.30 -10.16 2.26
N TYR A 305 26.68 -8.91 1.99
CA TYR A 305 25.82 -7.91 1.36
C TYR A 305 26.68 -7.12 0.37
N GLY A 306 26.48 -7.35 -0.92
CA GLY A 306 27.36 -6.83 -1.98
C GLY A 306 28.83 -7.27 -1.80
N LYS A 307 29.69 -6.28 -1.53
CA LYS A 307 31.13 -6.47 -1.27
C LYS A 307 31.47 -6.68 0.21
N GLU A 308 30.60 -6.27 1.12
CA GLU A 308 30.80 -6.43 2.56
C GLU A 308 30.58 -7.89 2.98
N MET A 309 31.44 -8.36 3.89
CA MET A 309 31.34 -9.70 4.46
C MET A 309 31.65 -9.65 5.96
N LYS A 310 30.76 -10.21 6.77
CA LYS A 310 30.95 -10.39 8.22
C LYS A 310 30.84 -11.87 8.53
N THR A 311 31.73 -12.38 9.37
CA THR A 311 31.71 -13.78 9.81
C THR A 311 31.81 -13.83 11.32
N GLN A 312 31.04 -14.73 11.94
CA GLN A 312 31.14 -15.02 13.37
C GLN A 312 31.24 -16.53 13.60
N LYS A 313 31.92 -16.90 14.69
CA LYS A 313 32.06 -18.27 15.16
C LYS A 313 30.92 -18.60 16.13
N ILE A 314 30.29 -19.76 15.95
CA ILE A 314 29.24 -20.28 16.83
C ILE A 314 29.55 -21.73 17.22
N LEU A 315 29.18 -22.12 18.44
CA LEU A 315 29.47 -23.44 19.01
C LEU A 315 28.18 -24.18 19.36
N LEU A 316 27.91 -25.26 18.64
CA LEU A 316 26.81 -26.17 18.92
C LEU A 316 27.24 -27.19 19.97
N LEU A 317 26.51 -27.26 21.07
CA LEU A 317 26.61 -28.32 22.09
C LEU A 317 25.39 -29.22 21.97
N LYS A 318 25.59 -30.53 22.13
CA LYS A 318 24.51 -31.49 22.38
C LYS A 318 24.70 -32.05 23.78
#